data_AF-A0A353QF83-F1
#
_entry.id   AF-A0A353QF83-F1
#
_cell.length_a   1.000
_cell.length_b   1.000
_cell.length_c   1.000
_cell.angle_alpha   90.00
_cell.angle_beta   90.00
_cell.angle_gamma   90.00
#
_symmetry.space_group_name_H-M   'P 1'
#
loop_
_entity.id
_entity.type
_entity.pdbx_description
1 polymer ?
#
loop_
_entity_poly.entity_id
_entity_poly.type
_entity_poly.pdbx_seq_one_letter_code
_entity_poly.pdbx_strand_id
1 'polypeptide(L)' 'ADAIKQAVTKAQSYGSDVFGFGGQLFRKNPKLWKQYRETWPELFSNAEVQSDASGTIIRTGIIRQSSS' A
#
# COMPACT_ATOMS: atom_id res chain seq x y z
N ALA A 1 7.21 11.53 -2.65
CA ALA A 1 6.84 10.30 -1.91
C ALA A 1 5.31 10.21 -1.69
N ASP A 2 4.50 10.55 -2.70
CA ASP A 2 3.12 10.99 -2.45
C ASP A 2 2.03 10.11 -3.09
N ALA A 3 2.30 9.53 -4.27
CA ALA A 3 1.29 8.76 -5.03
C ALA A 3 0.74 7.52 -4.29
N ILE A 4 1.59 6.79 -3.55
CA ILE A 4 1.15 5.63 -2.76
C ILE A 4 0.19 6.10 -1.65
N LYS A 5 0.56 7.15 -0.92
CA LYS A 5 -0.27 7.68 0.17
C LYS A 5 -1.59 8.21 -0.37
N GLN A 6 -1.59 8.97 -1.46
CA GLN A 6 -2.81 9.47 -2.09
C GLN A 6 -3.74 8.34 -2.54
N ALA A 7 -3.20 7.28 -3.16
CA ALA A 7 -4.00 6.14 -3.61
C ALA A 7 -4.67 5.42 -2.43
N VAL A 8 -3.94 5.23 -1.33
CA VAL A 8 -4.48 4.63 -0.10
C VAL A 8 -5.51 5.55 0.56
N THR A 9 -5.24 6.85 0.71
CA THR A 9 -6.20 7.82 1.26
C THR A 9 -7.48 7.86 0.42
N LYS A 10 -7.37 7.75 -0.90
CA LYS A 10 -8.54 7.67 -1.78
C LYS A 10 -9.36 6.41 -1.50
N ALA A 11 -8.71 5.25 -1.38
CA ALA A 11 -9.37 4.00 -1.02
C ALA A 11 -10.04 4.07 0.36
N GLN A 12 -9.37 4.67 1.35
CA GLN A 12 -9.90 4.93 2.69
C GLN A 12 -11.14 5.84 2.67
N SER A 13 -11.17 6.87 1.82
CA SER A 13 -12.35 7.73 1.68
C SER A 13 -13.62 7.00 1.21
N TYR A 14 -13.46 5.81 0.61
CA TYR A 14 -14.55 4.94 0.19
C TYR A 14 -14.81 3.77 1.16
N GLY A 15 -14.01 3.62 2.22
CA GLY A 15 -14.04 2.41 3.07
C GLY A 15 -13.70 1.13 2.31
N SER A 16 -13.03 1.25 1.16
CA SER A 16 -12.82 0.14 0.24
C SER A 16 -11.36 -0.30 0.26
N ASP A 17 -11.11 -1.50 0.76
CA ASP A 17 -9.78 -2.10 0.83
C ASP A 17 -9.38 -2.77 -0.50
N VAL A 18 -9.15 -1.96 -1.53
CA VAL A 18 -8.78 -2.44 -2.87
C VAL A 18 -7.36 -3.00 -2.95
N PHE A 19 -6.53 -2.74 -1.94
CA PHE A 19 -5.13 -3.18 -1.88
C PHE A 19 -4.93 -4.47 -1.06
N GLY A 20 -5.97 -4.95 -0.35
CA GLY A 20 -6.00 -6.26 0.29
C GLY A 20 -5.38 -6.32 1.68
N PHE A 21 -5.40 -5.22 2.45
CA PHE A 21 -4.91 -5.18 3.83
C PHE A 21 -5.62 -6.19 4.73
N GLY A 22 -6.95 -6.29 4.64
CA GLY A 22 -7.79 -7.21 5.40
C GLY A 22 -7.52 -8.67 5.03
N GLY A 23 -7.25 -8.93 3.75
CA GLY A 23 -6.79 -10.24 3.28
C GLY A 23 -5.46 -10.65 3.91
N GLN A 24 -4.51 -9.71 4.02
CA GLN A 24 -3.24 -9.96 4.69
C GLN A 24 -3.41 -10.14 6.21
N LEU A 25 -4.32 -9.39 6.85
CA LEU A 25 -4.68 -9.58 8.26
C LEU A 25 -5.29 -10.96 8.49
N PHE A 26 -6.20 -11.42 7.64
CA PHE A 26 -6.76 -12.76 7.70
C PHE A 26 -5.69 -13.86 7.61
N ARG A 27 -4.75 -13.73 6.65
CA ARG A 27 -3.67 -14.70 6.47
C ARG A 27 -2.73 -14.77 7.67
N LYS A 28 -2.39 -13.62 8.27
CA LYS A 28 -1.46 -13.54 9.41
C LYS A 28 -2.13 -13.83 10.75
N ASN A 29 -3.36 -13.38 10.94
CA ASN A 29 -4.09 -13.49 12.20
C ASN A 29 -5.60 -13.68 11.95
N PRO A 30 -6.05 -14.91 11.65
CA PRO A 30 -7.44 -15.18 11.35
C PRO A 30 -8.36 -14.98 12.56
N LYS A 31 -7.85 -15.09 13.80
CA LYS A 31 -8.63 -14.82 15.02
C LYS A 31 -8.97 -13.34 15.13
N LEU A 32 -7.98 -12.46 14.91
CA LEU A 32 -8.18 -11.02 14.92
C LEU A 32 -9.08 -10.57 13.76
N TRP A 33 -8.90 -11.15 12.58
CA TRP A 33 -9.79 -10.91 11.44
C TRP A 33 -11.26 -11.20 11.78
N LYS A 34 -11.56 -12.31 12.48
CA LYS A 34 -12.94 -12.63 12.89
C LYS A 34 -13.57 -11.53 13.76
N GLN A 35 -12.77 -10.77 14.52
CA GLN A 35 -13.26 -9.68 15.37
C GLN A 35 -13.52 -8.40 14.56
N TYR A 36 -12.72 -8.16 13.52
CA TYR A 36 -12.73 -6.89 12.78
C TYR A 36 -13.48 -6.93 11.46
N ARG A 37 -13.73 -8.11 10.88
CA ARG A 37 -14.29 -8.23 9.52
C ARG A 37 -15.62 -7.48 9.32
N GLU A 38 -16.46 -7.43 10.35
CA GLU A 38 -17.79 -6.79 10.27
C GLU A 38 -17.68 -5.26 10.25
N THR A 39 -16.67 -4.70 10.90
CA THR A 39 -16.40 -3.25 10.96
C THR A 39 -15.15 -2.86 10.14
N TRP A 40 -14.68 -3.76 9.28
CA TRP A 40 -13.44 -3.58 8.54
C TRP A 40 -13.40 -2.30 7.69
N PRO A 41 -14.48 -1.91 6.99
CA PRO A 41 -14.47 -0.66 6.23
C PRO A 41 -14.13 0.56 7.09
N GLU A 42 -14.71 0.68 8.29
CA GLU A 42 -14.44 1.79 9.20
C GLU A 42 -13.02 1.74 9.79
N LEU A 43 -12.57 0.55 10.19
CA LEU A 43 -11.22 0.35 10.72
C LEU A 43 -10.15 0.67 9.67
N PHE A 44 -10.36 0.22 8.43
CA PHE A 44 -9.45 0.51 7.32
C PHE A 44 -9.41 2.02 6.99
N SER A 45 -10.57 2.68 6.94
CA SER A 45 -10.66 4.13 6.68
C SER A 45 -9.85 4.97 7.66
N ASN A 46 -9.76 4.54 8.92
CA ASN A 46 -9.06 5.26 9.99
C ASN A 46 -7.62 4.77 10.24
N ALA A 47 -7.17 3.74 9.52
CA ALA A 47 -5.85 3.15 9.74
C ALA A 47 -4.72 4.11 9.34
N GLU A 48 -3.70 4.24 10.18
CA GLU A 48 -2.46 4.89 9.80
C GLU A 48 -1.66 3.96 8.87
N VAL A 49 -1.25 4.50 7.71
CA VAL A 49 -0.50 3.74 6.71
C VAL A 49 0.89 4.34 6.52
N GLN A 50 1.90 3.49 6.68
CA GLN A 50 3.30 3.82 6.47
C GLN A 50 3.82 3.03 5.27
N SER A 51 4.50 3.72 4.36
CA SER A 51 5.09 3.11 3.17
C SER A 51 6.60 3.35 3.16
N ASP A 52 7.36 2.28 2.98
CA ASP A 52 8.80 2.33 2.73
C ASP A 52 9.05 1.75 1.32
N ALA A 53 9.80 2.50 0.50
CA ALA A 53 10.20 2.08 -0.82
C ALA A 53 11.72 2.24 -0.95
N SER A 54 12.41 1.11 -1.07
CA SER A 54 13.84 1.06 -1.40
C SER A 54 14.03 0.53 -2.81
N GLY A 55 14.91 1.17 -3.57
CA GLY A 55 15.24 0.78 -4.93
C GLY A 55 16.75 0.67 -5.09
N THR A 56 17.21 -0.39 -5.75
CA THR A 56 18.62 -0.55 -6.13
C THR A 56 18.73 -0.48 -7.65
N ILE A 57 19.54 0.43 -8.16
CA ILE A 57 19.83 0.50 -9.61
C ILE A 57 20.84 -0.59 -9.94
N ILE A 58 20.39 -1.62 -10.65
CA ILE A 58 21.22 -2.80 -10.97
C ILE A 58 22.01 -2.60 -12.29
N ARG A 59 21.53 -1.73 -13.19
CA ARG A 59 22.20 -1.35 -14.44
C ARG A 59 21.84 0.08 -14.82
N THR A 60 22.82 0.85 -15.29
CA THR A 60 22.59 2.08 -16.05
C THR A 60 22.79 1.76 -17.53
N GLY A 61 21.83 2.12 -18.38
CA GLY A 61 22.02 2.02 -19.83
C GLY A 61 23.15 2.98 -20.27
N ILE A 62 23.89 2.61 -21.33
CA ILE A 62 24.97 3.41 -21.91
C ILE A 62 24.48 4.85 -22.16
N ILE A 63 25.05 5.81 -21.43
CA ILE A 63 24.85 7.23 -21.73
C ILE A 63 25.71 7.51 -22.97
N ARG A 64 25.09 7.54 -24.15
CA ARG A 64 25.76 7.97 -25.38
C ARG A 64 26.02 9.47 -25.25
N GLN A 65 27.25 9.85 -24.90
CA GLN A 65 27.74 11.20 -25.18
C GLN A 65 27.88 11.33 -26.69
N SER A 66 26.92 11.99 -27.32
CA SER A 66 27.10 12.50 -28.67
C SER A 66 28.05 13.68 -28.58
N SER A 67 29.33 13.47 -28.87
CA SER A 67 30.24 14.56 -29.19
C SER A 67 29.81 15.13 -30.54
N SER A 68 29.41 16.40 -30.55
CA SER A 68 29.39 17.25 -31.75
C SER A 68 30.11 18.52 -31.42
#